data_AF-A0A194RLF8-F1
#
_entry.id   AF-A0A194RLF8-F1
#
_cell.length_a   1.000
_cell.length_b   1.000
_cell.length_c   1.000
_cell.angle_alpha   90.00
_cell.angle_beta   90.00
_cell.angle_gamma   90.00
#
_symmetry.space_group_name_H-M   'P 1'
#
loop_
_entity.id
_entity.type
_entity.pdbx_description
1 polymer ?
#
loop_
_entity_poly.entity_id
_entity_poly.type
_entity_poly.pdbx_seq_one_letter_code
_entity_poly.pdbx_strand_id
1 'polypeptide(L)'
;HILSFTEIKQAAERIEDGIIHTPLCEAKMSKCMDYEIYLKCENLQYTGSCAERGIRNLFVSRHAEVTTCGVIVPSIGNLAIAAAYHGEALGIQVTVVLPDRTPPGLAQRCSELNADVVICGETLEDATNYAKKVHMETGQLLISPDDPAVMAGLGTVGMEIITQLPEADAVIVPVGSGGLLASVLVACSKLKCSCLVYGAECAKVPKMLKACQAGHPVAVPVVPNLAEGLNTSIVGRNAFATVKGRLDRVLEVDEIYIARATITVLERERLVADGAGACALAAIMQGLVPELRGKRTVCIIAGGNIDASRLARTIHRGLSAWGRLLRFAVPMGDNRTGLENLAKVISDEHAVLKSLVTEQMWVQSDVGTTWVNAVVETANEEHSDNFKDRIRIPKGVNIKLKALLILTLSSIDLSQNDIVCIIAGGNIDASRLARTIHRGLSAWGRLLRFAVPMGDNRTGLENLAKVISDEHAVLKSLVTEQMWVQSDVGTTWVNAVVETANEEHSDNFKDRIRYLYPSARFAVIEVNDKKCSR
;
A
#
# COMPACT_ATOMS: atom_id res chain seq x y z
N HIS A 1 34.26 9.95 9.23
CA HIS A 1 34.87 8.61 9.05
C HIS A 1 34.68 8.17 7.61
N ILE A 2 35.70 7.58 6.97
CA ILE A 2 35.55 6.92 5.67
C ILE A 2 35.69 5.42 5.93
N LEU A 3 34.65 4.65 5.63
CA LEU A 3 34.63 3.22 5.91
C LEU A 3 35.68 2.49 5.06
N SER A 4 36.41 1.58 5.69
CA SER A 4 37.40 0.72 5.05
C SER A 4 36.90 -0.72 4.94
N PHE A 5 37.43 -1.47 3.96
CA PHE A 5 37.10 -2.88 3.81
C PHE A 5 37.57 -3.73 5.00
N THR A 6 38.67 -3.36 5.64
CA THR A 6 39.19 -4.08 6.82
C THR A 6 38.18 -4.07 7.97
N GLU A 7 37.50 -2.94 8.20
CA GLU A 7 36.45 -2.83 9.22
C GLU A 7 35.27 -3.76 8.91
N ILE A 8 34.88 -3.86 7.62
CA ILE A 8 33.82 -4.76 7.17
C ILE A 8 34.23 -6.23 7.37
N LYS A 9 35.47 -6.59 7.01
CA LYS A 9 35.98 -7.95 7.20
C LYS A 9 35.95 -8.35 8.68
N GLN A 10 36.45 -7.48 9.56
CA GLN A 10 36.38 -7.72 11.00
C GLN A 10 34.93 -7.78 11.51
N ALA A 11 34.03 -6.98 10.93
CA ALA A 11 32.62 -7.06 11.29
C ALA A 11 32.02 -8.42 10.91
N ALA A 12 32.36 -8.96 9.73
CA ALA A 12 31.93 -10.30 9.30
C ALA A 12 32.35 -11.39 10.30
N GLU A 13 33.62 -11.37 10.73
CA GLU A 13 34.15 -12.30 11.74
C GLU A 13 33.42 -12.17 13.09
N ARG A 14 33.05 -10.94 13.51
CA ARG A 14 32.36 -10.71 14.79
C ARG A 14 30.91 -11.18 14.82
N ILE A 15 30.21 -11.12 13.69
CA ILE A 15 28.76 -11.34 13.64
C ILE A 15 28.37 -12.74 13.18
N GLU A 16 29.32 -13.53 12.65
CA GLU A 16 29.14 -14.87 12.08
C GLU A 16 28.20 -15.75 12.93
N ASP A 17 28.43 -15.82 14.25
CA ASP A 17 27.67 -16.68 15.18
C ASP A 17 26.28 -16.15 15.59
N GLY A 18 25.76 -15.12 14.93
CA GLY A 18 24.32 -14.90 15.06
C GLY A 18 23.78 -13.77 14.22
N ILE A 19 24.17 -13.83 12.96
CA ILE A 19 23.33 -13.39 11.87
C ILE A 19 23.09 -14.60 10.96
N ILE A 20 21.93 -14.65 10.32
CA ILE A 20 21.66 -15.65 9.29
C ILE A 20 22.46 -15.27 8.04
N HIS A 21 23.18 -16.24 7.45
CA HIS A 21 23.68 -16.13 6.09
C HIS A 21 22.51 -16.22 5.11
N THR A 22 22.03 -15.06 4.68
CA THR A 22 20.81 -14.97 3.88
C THR A 22 21.03 -15.51 2.46
N PRO A 23 20.02 -16.15 1.85
CA PRO A 23 20.16 -16.68 0.51
C PRO A 23 20.25 -15.58 -0.54
N LEU A 24 20.98 -15.88 -1.61
CA LEU A 24 20.97 -15.13 -2.86
C LEU A 24 20.21 -15.94 -3.90
N CYS A 25 18.97 -15.54 -4.20
CA CYS A 25 18.07 -16.29 -5.06
C CYS A 25 18.03 -15.69 -6.45
N GLU A 26 18.06 -16.50 -7.51
CA GLU A 26 17.68 -16.02 -8.83
C GLU A 26 16.18 -15.64 -8.82
N ALA A 27 15.85 -14.43 -9.29
CA ALA A 27 14.47 -13.96 -9.32
C ALA A 27 13.70 -14.69 -10.42
N LYS A 28 12.50 -15.22 -10.11
CA LYS A 28 11.64 -15.87 -11.10
C LYS A 28 11.22 -14.91 -12.20
N MET A 29 11.08 -13.62 -11.89
CA MET A 29 10.77 -12.57 -12.85
C MET A 29 11.87 -12.29 -13.88
N SER A 30 13.11 -12.77 -13.67
CA SER A 30 14.18 -12.72 -14.69
C SER A 30 13.72 -13.37 -16.00
N LYS A 31 12.86 -14.39 -15.95
CA LYS A 31 12.30 -15.04 -17.16
C LYS A 31 11.35 -14.16 -17.97
N CYS A 32 10.82 -13.10 -17.36
CA CYS A 32 9.88 -12.17 -17.98
C CYS A 32 10.53 -10.83 -18.34
N MET A 33 11.83 -10.68 -18.13
CA MET A 33 12.56 -9.44 -18.36
C MET A 33 13.90 -9.75 -19.02
N ASP A 34 14.46 -8.81 -19.78
CA ASP A 34 15.78 -8.98 -20.39
C ASP A 34 16.95 -8.78 -19.39
N TYR A 35 16.78 -9.22 -18.13
CA TYR A 35 17.74 -9.04 -17.04
C TYR A 35 17.94 -10.36 -16.28
N GLU A 36 19.19 -10.69 -15.93
CA GLU A 36 19.51 -11.77 -14.98
C GLU A 36 19.49 -11.19 -13.56
N ILE A 37 18.31 -11.21 -12.92
CA ILE A 37 18.08 -10.60 -11.61
C ILE A 37 18.30 -11.64 -10.51
N TYR A 38 19.08 -11.26 -9.50
CA TYR A 38 19.27 -12.01 -8.26
C TYR A 38 18.81 -11.18 -7.06
N LEU A 39 18.19 -11.82 -6.08
CA LEU A 39 17.65 -11.18 -4.88
C LEU A 39 18.49 -11.58 -3.67
N LYS A 40 19.11 -10.60 -3.01
CA LYS A 40 19.75 -10.81 -1.71
C LYS A 40 18.71 -10.62 -0.62
N CYS A 41 18.26 -11.73 -0.02
CA CYS A 41 17.05 -11.81 0.80
C CYS A 41 17.29 -11.43 2.28
N GLU A 42 17.66 -10.18 2.54
CA GLU A 42 17.88 -9.68 3.92
C GLU A 42 16.58 -9.58 4.74
N ASN A 43 15.42 -9.61 4.09
CA ASN A 43 14.12 -9.78 4.72
C ASN A 43 13.95 -11.13 5.46
N LEU A 44 14.80 -12.13 5.18
CA LEU A 44 14.79 -13.44 5.84
C LEU A 44 15.68 -13.50 7.09
N GLN A 45 16.32 -12.38 7.44
CA GLN A 45 16.99 -12.27 8.73
C GLN A 45 15.97 -12.38 9.88
N TYR A 46 16.37 -12.77 11.09
CA TYR A 46 15.44 -13.02 12.20
C TYR A 46 14.54 -11.80 12.52
N THR A 47 15.13 -10.60 12.57
CA THR A 47 14.40 -9.35 12.77
C THR A 47 13.67 -8.85 11.52
N GLY A 48 13.83 -9.52 10.39
CA GLY A 48 13.18 -9.22 9.11
C GLY A 48 13.90 -8.18 8.26
N SER A 49 15.18 -7.86 8.52
CA SER A 49 15.93 -6.87 7.74
C SER A 49 17.46 -6.97 7.88
N CYS A 50 18.19 -6.25 7.01
CA CYS A 50 19.65 -6.12 7.09
C CYS A 50 20.16 -5.30 8.30
N ALA A 51 19.28 -4.55 8.99
CA ALA A 51 19.68 -3.69 10.11
C ALA A 51 20.33 -4.49 11.25
N GLU A 52 19.94 -5.77 11.37
CA GLU A 52 20.48 -6.74 12.32
C GLU A 52 22.02 -6.78 12.30
N ARG A 53 22.61 -6.85 11.10
CA ARG A 53 24.05 -6.97 10.91
C ARG A 53 24.82 -5.78 11.50
N GLY A 54 24.28 -4.58 11.28
CA GLY A 54 24.87 -3.34 11.79
C GLY A 54 24.77 -3.24 13.31
N ILE A 55 23.60 -3.52 13.87
CA ILE A 55 23.38 -3.51 15.31
C ILE A 55 24.24 -4.56 16.02
N ARG A 56 24.20 -5.80 15.56
CA ARG A 56 25.01 -6.90 16.10
C ARG A 56 26.48 -6.52 16.16
N ASN A 57 27.02 -5.98 15.06
CA ASN A 57 28.42 -5.58 15.03
C ASN A 57 28.72 -4.44 16.02
N LEU A 58 27.84 -3.44 16.14
CA LEU A 58 28.02 -2.36 17.12
C LEU A 58 28.01 -2.91 18.56
N PHE A 59 27.05 -3.76 18.90
CA PHE A 59 26.93 -4.33 20.25
C PHE A 59 28.09 -5.24 20.61
N VAL A 60 28.55 -6.10 19.69
CA VAL A 60 29.70 -6.97 19.94
C VAL A 60 31.00 -6.16 20.01
N SER A 61 31.21 -5.20 19.11
CA SER A 61 32.45 -4.41 19.08
C SER A 61 32.60 -3.43 20.24
N ARG A 62 31.48 -2.93 20.80
CA ARG A 62 31.45 -2.00 21.93
C ARG A 62 30.80 -2.61 23.18
N HIS A 63 30.82 -3.94 23.33
CA HIS A 63 30.06 -4.66 24.36
C HIS A 63 30.23 -4.09 25.76
N ALA A 64 31.47 -3.86 26.21
CA ALA A 64 31.73 -3.31 27.54
C ALA A 64 31.10 -1.92 27.76
N GLU A 65 31.10 -1.06 26.73
CA GLU A 65 30.49 0.27 26.78
C GLU A 65 28.96 0.15 26.84
N VAL A 66 28.36 -0.55 25.87
CA VAL A 66 26.90 -0.63 25.74
C VAL A 66 26.24 -1.42 26.87
N THR A 67 26.90 -2.41 27.45
CA THR A 67 26.39 -3.12 28.64
C THR A 67 26.44 -2.22 29.88
N THR A 68 27.39 -1.30 29.96
CA THR A 68 27.54 -0.41 31.13
C THR A 68 26.55 0.74 31.08
N CYS A 69 26.43 1.43 29.94
CA CYS A 69 25.59 2.63 29.82
C CYS A 69 24.22 2.38 29.20
N GLY A 70 23.97 1.21 28.60
CA GLY A 70 22.78 0.97 27.78
C GLY A 70 22.81 1.76 26.48
N VAL A 71 21.75 1.61 25.67
CA VAL A 71 21.64 2.26 24.37
C VAL A 71 20.29 2.92 24.17
N ILE A 72 20.27 3.98 23.36
CA ILE A 72 19.04 4.68 22.97
C ILE A 72 18.94 4.80 21.45
N VAL A 73 17.77 4.46 20.90
CA VAL A 73 17.55 4.30 19.46
C VAL A 73 16.33 5.09 19.00
N PRO A 74 16.51 6.27 18.37
CA PRO A 74 15.42 6.96 17.70
C PRO A 74 15.17 6.33 16.32
N SER A 75 14.14 5.50 16.18
CA SER A 75 13.86 4.80 14.92
C SER A 75 12.41 4.36 14.80
N ILE A 76 11.78 4.70 13.69
CA ILE A 76 10.43 4.24 13.30
C ILE A 76 10.44 2.96 12.46
N GLY A 77 11.54 2.21 12.44
CA GLY A 77 11.65 1.03 11.59
C GLY A 77 12.67 0.00 12.07
N ASN A 78 13.25 -0.67 11.08
CA ASN A 78 14.06 -1.88 11.23
C ASN A 78 15.21 -1.80 12.24
N LEU A 79 15.81 -0.62 12.42
CA LEU A 79 16.91 -0.44 13.37
C LEU A 79 16.44 -0.62 14.83
N ALA A 80 15.21 -0.24 15.17
CA ALA A 80 14.64 -0.40 16.50
C ALA A 80 14.42 -1.88 16.84
N ILE A 81 13.84 -2.65 15.90
CA ILE A 81 13.60 -4.09 16.08
C ILE A 81 14.93 -4.83 16.23
N ALA A 82 15.92 -4.51 15.39
CA ALA A 82 17.25 -5.09 15.48
C ALA A 82 17.94 -4.78 16.81
N ALA A 83 17.85 -3.52 17.28
CA ALA A 83 18.37 -3.11 18.58
C ALA A 83 17.71 -3.85 19.73
N ALA A 84 16.38 -3.92 19.76
CA ALA A 84 15.64 -4.62 20.81
C ALA A 84 16.03 -6.11 20.87
N TYR A 85 15.99 -6.81 19.72
CA TYR A 85 16.31 -8.24 19.63
C TYR A 85 17.74 -8.56 20.10
N HIS A 86 18.74 -7.86 19.59
CA HIS A 86 20.13 -8.10 20.00
C HIS A 86 20.46 -7.55 21.38
N GLY A 87 19.71 -6.54 21.84
CA GLY A 87 19.85 -6.02 23.19
C GLY A 87 19.45 -7.08 24.20
N GLU A 88 18.29 -7.69 24.00
CA GLU A 88 17.83 -8.82 24.80
C GLU A 88 18.82 -10.00 24.74
N ALA A 89 19.24 -10.40 23.54
CA ALA A 89 20.14 -11.55 23.37
C ALA A 89 21.52 -11.37 24.01
N LEU A 90 22.00 -10.12 24.16
CA LEU A 90 23.31 -9.79 24.73
C LEU A 90 23.23 -9.17 26.14
N GLY A 91 22.03 -9.07 26.72
CA GLY A 91 21.84 -8.45 28.04
C GLY A 91 22.15 -6.96 28.09
N ILE A 92 21.88 -6.23 27.00
CA ILE A 92 22.08 -4.78 26.89
C ILE A 92 20.72 -4.09 27.05
N GLN A 93 20.66 -3.09 27.92
CA GLN A 93 19.45 -2.27 28.09
C GLN A 93 19.22 -1.38 26.87
N VAL A 94 18.07 -1.53 26.21
CA VAL A 94 17.70 -0.78 25.01
C VAL A 94 16.51 0.12 25.30
N THR A 95 16.67 1.41 25.05
CA THR A 95 15.57 2.38 25.00
C THR A 95 15.26 2.71 23.55
N VAL A 96 14.03 2.47 23.10
CA VAL A 96 13.56 2.81 21.75
C VAL A 96 12.69 4.06 21.85
N VAL A 97 13.04 5.10 21.09
CA VAL A 97 12.26 6.35 21.03
C VAL A 97 11.45 6.37 19.74
N LEU A 98 10.13 6.40 19.88
CA LEU A 98 9.17 6.39 18.78
C LEU A 98 8.36 7.70 18.76
N PRO A 99 8.11 8.33 17.61
CA PRO A 99 7.10 9.37 17.50
C PRO A 99 5.68 8.80 17.65
N ASP A 100 4.73 9.65 18.02
CA ASP A 100 3.34 9.31 18.29
C ASP A 100 2.62 8.65 17.09
N ARG A 101 3.00 9.01 15.87
CA ARG A 101 2.40 8.47 14.62
C ARG A 101 2.89 7.08 14.24
N THR A 102 3.75 6.47 15.05
CA THR A 102 4.30 5.14 14.78
C THR A 102 3.20 4.08 14.88
N PRO A 103 3.11 3.11 13.94
CA PRO A 103 2.15 2.02 14.04
C PRO A 103 2.29 1.27 15.38
N PRO A 104 1.19 0.98 16.10
CA PRO A 104 1.24 0.31 17.41
C PRO A 104 1.99 -1.02 17.41
N GLY A 105 1.93 -1.75 16.29
CA GLY A 105 2.63 -3.04 16.14
C GLY A 105 4.15 -2.95 16.27
N LEU A 106 4.77 -1.81 15.91
CA LEU A 106 6.22 -1.64 16.10
C LEU A 106 6.57 -1.44 17.58
N ALA A 107 5.80 -0.60 18.28
CA ALA A 107 5.98 -0.36 19.71
C ALA A 107 5.81 -1.66 20.50
N GLN A 108 4.72 -2.39 20.22
CA GLN A 108 4.46 -3.68 20.84
C GLN A 108 5.60 -4.68 20.60
N ARG A 109 6.07 -4.83 19.35
CA ARG A 109 7.16 -5.75 19.03
C ARG A 109 8.47 -5.40 19.73
N CYS A 110 8.77 -4.10 19.91
CA CYS A 110 9.96 -3.69 20.68
C CYS A 110 9.80 -4.01 22.17
N SER A 111 8.62 -3.77 22.75
CA SER A 111 8.33 -4.11 24.15
C SER A 111 8.36 -5.62 24.41
N GLU A 112 7.88 -6.44 23.47
CA GLU A 112 7.96 -7.91 23.54
C GLU A 112 9.41 -8.42 23.55
N LEU A 113 10.33 -7.64 22.98
CA LEU A 113 11.79 -7.88 22.97
C LEU A 113 12.50 -7.16 24.13
N ASN A 114 11.79 -6.90 25.24
CA ASN A 114 12.31 -6.28 26.46
C ASN A 114 12.97 -4.90 26.29
N ALA A 115 12.67 -4.17 25.21
CA ALA A 115 13.09 -2.78 25.07
C ALA A 115 12.16 -1.81 25.79
N ASP A 116 12.73 -0.78 26.41
CA ASP A 116 11.99 0.33 27.01
C ASP A 116 11.51 1.28 25.89
N VAL A 117 10.20 1.34 25.66
CA VAL A 117 9.62 2.10 24.55
C VAL A 117 9.11 3.45 25.06
N VAL A 118 9.73 4.51 24.57
CA VAL A 118 9.37 5.90 24.88
C VAL A 118 8.70 6.54 23.67
N ILE A 119 7.45 6.98 23.83
CA ILE A 119 6.75 7.73 22.79
C ILE A 119 7.01 9.23 23.00
N CYS A 120 7.66 9.88 22.04
CA CYS A 120 7.98 11.31 22.11
C CYS A 120 7.99 11.99 20.73
N GLY A 121 7.24 13.09 20.63
CA GLY A 121 7.20 13.94 19.44
C GLY A 121 6.28 13.42 18.32
N GLU A 122 6.10 14.21 17.27
CA GLU A 122 5.26 13.84 16.12
C GLU A 122 6.06 13.24 14.96
N THR A 123 7.34 13.58 14.88
CA THR A 123 8.24 13.22 13.78
C THR A 123 9.46 12.43 14.27
N LEU A 124 10.12 11.72 13.35
CA LEU A 124 11.40 11.07 13.64
C LEU A 124 12.47 12.07 14.09
N GLU A 125 12.40 13.32 13.62
CA GLU A 125 13.32 14.38 14.04
C GLU A 125 13.11 14.76 15.51
N ASP A 126 11.84 14.86 15.96
CA ASP A 126 11.51 15.11 17.36
C ASP A 126 12.01 13.98 18.27
N ALA A 127 11.74 12.72 17.87
CA ALA A 127 12.24 11.54 18.58
C ALA A 127 13.77 11.52 18.64
N THR A 128 14.44 11.92 17.56
CA THR A 128 15.91 12.03 17.51
C THR A 128 16.44 13.12 18.43
N ASN A 129 15.77 14.28 18.49
CA ASN A 129 16.16 15.39 19.37
C ASN A 129 15.95 15.03 20.85
N TYR A 130 14.86 14.34 21.17
CA TYR A 130 14.64 13.77 22.50
C TYR A 130 15.72 12.75 22.86
N ALA A 131 16.03 11.81 21.97
CA ALA A 131 17.06 10.80 22.20
C ALA A 131 18.45 11.43 22.43
N LYS A 132 18.80 12.52 21.70
CA LYS A 132 20.03 13.28 21.95
C LYS A 132 20.05 13.93 23.33
N LYS A 133 18.92 14.46 23.79
CA LYS A 133 18.80 15.05 25.13
C LYS A 133 19.01 13.99 26.21
N VAL A 134 18.31 12.86 26.11
CA VAL A 134 18.45 11.73 27.05
C VAL A 134 19.87 11.19 27.04
N HIS A 135 20.49 11.03 25.85
CA HIS A 135 21.90 10.65 25.73
C HIS A 135 22.84 11.57 26.53
N MET A 136 22.63 12.88 26.47
CA MET A 136 23.44 13.85 27.25
C MET A 136 23.18 13.77 28.76
N GLU A 137 21.99 13.36 29.19
CA GLU A 137 21.59 13.29 30.60
C GLU A 137 21.96 11.96 31.27
N THR A 138 21.79 10.83 30.57
CA THR A 138 21.95 9.47 31.11
C THR A 138 23.27 8.80 30.71
N GLY A 139 23.91 9.26 29.65
CA GLY A 139 25.12 8.65 29.09
C GLY A 139 24.86 7.39 28.25
N GLN A 140 23.61 6.99 28.03
CA GLN A 140 23.25 5.88 27.12
C GLN A 140 23.81 6.12 25.73
N LEU A 141 24.39 5.10 25.07
CA LEU A 141 24.92 5.28 23.72
C LEU A 141 23.80 5.52 22.70
N LEU A 142 23.84 6.68 22.02
CA LEU A 142 22.90 7.01 20.94
C LEU A 142 23.25 6.22 19.66
N ILE A 143 22.36 5.31 19.24
CA ILE A 143 22.55 4.55 18.01
C ILE A 143 22.09 5.38 16.81
N SER A 144 22.97 5.48 15.81
CA SER A 144 22.69 6.12 14.53
C SER A 144 22.93 5.14 13.37
N PRO A 145 22.11 5.17 12.30
CA PRO A 145 22.36 4.37 11.11
C PRO A 145 23.62 4.80 10.33
N ASP A 146 24.23 5.94 10.69
CA ASP A 146 25.50 6.45 10.14
C ASP A 146 26.71 6.18 11.06
N ASP A 147 26.54 5.39 12.13
CA ASP A 147 27.65 4.96 12.98
C ASP A 147 28.61 4.04 12.20
N PRO A 148 29.94 4.26 12.23
CA PRO A 148 30.92 3.41 11.56
C PRO A 148 30.81 1.92 11.85
N ALA A 149 30.48 1.53 13.10
CA ALA A 149 30.30 0.13 13.47
C ALA A 149 29.02 -0.46 12.84
N VAL A 150 27.94 0.31 12.80
CA VAL A 150 26.71 -0.10 12.09
C VAL A 150 27.00 -0.29 10.60
N MET A 151 27.69 0.67 9.98
CA MET A 151 28.10 0.59 8.58
C MET A 151 28.98 -0.63 8.30
N ALA A 152 30.01 -0.87 9.13
CA ALA A 152 30.88 -2.02 8.97
C ALA A 152 30.10 -3.36 8.97
N GLY A 153 29.11 -3.50 9.86
CA GLY A 153 28.22 -4.66 9.89
C GLY A 153 27.34 -4.78 8.64
N LEU A 154 26.77 -3.67 8.17
CA LEU A 154 25.98 -3.65 6.93
C LEU A 154 26.80 -4.02 5.69
N GLY A 155 28.10 -3.74 5.69
CA GLY A 155 29.00 -4.08 4.57
C GLY A 155 29.16 -5.58 4.34
N THR A 156 28.88 -6.40 5.36
CA THR A 156 28.93 -7.86 5.23
C THR A 156 27.93 -8.39 4.21
N VAL A 157 26.83 -7.65 3.96
CA VAL A 157 25.90 -7.95 2.85
C VAL A 157 26.63 -7.93 1.52
N GLY A 158 27.46 -6.91 1.26
CA GLY A 158 28.24 -6.82 0.03
C GLY A 158 29.30 -7.91 -0.09
N MET A 159 29.93 -8.29 1.03
CA MET A 159 30.85 -9.44 1.05
C MET A 159 30.16 -10.75 0.68
N GLU A 160 29.00 -11.02 1.26
CA GLU A 160 28.22 -12.22 0.96
C GLU A 160 27.75 -12.23 -0.49
N ILE A 161 27.28 -11.10 -1.03
CA ILE A 161 26.84 -11.02 -2.44
C ILE A 161 27.95 -11.45 -3.39
N ILE A 162 29.16 -10.89 -3.25
CA ILE A 162 30.27 -11.22 -4.16
C ILE A 162 30.79 -12.65 -3.92
N THR A 163 30.73 -13.15 -2.69
CA THR A 163 31.12 -14.53 -2.39
C THR A 163 30.12 -15.53 -2.97
N GLN A 164 28.81 -15.24 -2.88
CA GLN A 164 27.73 -16.09 -3.38
C GLN A 164 27.58 -16.03 -4.91
N LEU A 165 27.87 -14.87 -5.52
CA LEU A 165 27.86 -14.67 -6.97
C LEU A 165 29.10 -13.87 -7.42
N PRO A 166 30.26 -14.52 -7.58
CA PRO A 166 31.49 -13.86 -8.03
C PRO A 166 31.37 -13.21 -9.41
N GLU A 167 30.40 -13.64 -10.22
CA GLU A 167 30.13 -13.12 -11.55
C GLU A 167 29.11 -11.96 -11.56
N ALA A 168 28.68 -11.42 -10.42
CA ALA A 168 27.78 -10.27 -10.38
C ALA A 168 28.34 -9.04 -11.10
N ASP A 169 27.59 -8.48 -12.04
CA ASP A 169 27.97 -7.30 -12.83
C ASP A 169 27.56 -6.00 -12.14
N ALA A 170 26.43 -6.03 -11.43
CA ALA A 170 25.92 -4.86 -10.73
C ALA A 170 25.17 -5.24 -9.43
N VAL A 171 25.17 -4.33 -8.46
CA VAL A 171 24.37 -4.39 -7.24
C VAL A 171 23.54 -3.12 -7.10
N ILE A 172 22.23 -3.26 -6.93
CA ILE A 172 21.31 -2.16 -6.66
C ILE A 172 20.94 -2.18 -5.17
N VAL A 173 21.24 -1.09 -4.49
CA VAL A 173 21.13 -0.95 -3.04
C VAL A 173 20.10 0.12 -2.68
N PRO A 174 19.08 -0.18 -1.85
CA PRO A 174 18.13 0.84 -1.42
C PRO A 174 18.79 1.87 -0.48
N VAL A 175 18.42 3.15 -0.63
CA VAL A 175 19.14 4.26 0.01
C VAL A 175 18.24 5.01 0.99
N GLY A 176 18.45 4.74 2.28
CA GLY A 176 17.99 5.58 3.40
C GLY A 176 19.08 6.59 3.77
N SER A 177 19.59 6.58 5.00
CA SER A 177 20.73 7.42 5.40
C SER A 177 22.01 7.23 4.55
N GLY A 178 22.08 6.20 3.72
CA GLY A 178 23.23 5.86 2.87
C GLY A 178 24.19 4.85 3.49
N GLY A 179 23.99 4.43 4.74
CA GLY A 179 24.87 3.48 5.43
C GLY A 179 25.03 2.16 4.69
N LEU A 180 23.92 1.52 4.28
CA LEU A 180 23.96 0.28 3.50
C LEU A 180 24.66 0.47 2.15
N LEU A 181 24.33 1.54 1.40
CA LEU A 181 24.95 1.87 0.11
C LEU A 181 26.47 2.02 0.23
N ALA A 182 26.92 2.86 1.18
CA ALA A 182 28.33 3.11 1.43
C ALA A 182 29.08 1.82 1.75
N SER A 183 28.47 0.95 2.55
CA SER A 183 29.11 -0.26 3.06
C SER A 183 29.20 -1.35 1.99
N VAL A 184 28.12 -1.55 1.22
CA VAL A 184 28.11 -2.46 0.07
C VAL A 184 29.08 -1.96 -1.01
N LEU A 185 29.12 -0.66 -1.29
CA LEU A 185 30.06 -0.07 -2.24
C LEU A 185 31.51 -0.40 -1.90
N VAL A 186 31.92 -0.24 -0.63
CA VAL A 186 33.29 -0.54 -0.18
C VAL A 186 33.60 -2.03 -0.31
N ALA A 187 32.65 -2.91 0.06
CA ALA A 187 32.83 -4.36 -0.07
C ALA A 187 32.96 -4.80 -1.54
N CYS A 188 32.03 -4.38 -2.40
CA CYS A 188 32.03 -4.70 -3.81
C CYS A 188 33.28 -4.15 -4.52
N SER A 189 33.63 -2.89 -4.30
CA SER A 189 34.81 -2.26 -4.93
C SER A 189 36.11 -3.00 -4.59
N LYS A 190 36.22 -3.55 -3.38
CA LYS A 190 37.43 -4.26 -2.93
C LYS A 190 37.49 -5.70 -3.42
N LEU A 191 36.36 -6.42 -3.43
CA LEU A 191 36.29 -7.82 -3.81
C LEU A 191 36.17 -8.01 -5.33
N LYS A 192 35.47 -7.11 -6.01
CA LYS A 192 35.25 -7.13 -7.46
C LYS A 192 35.12 -5.70 -8.00
N CYS A 193 36.26 -5.10 -8.35
CA CYS A 193 36.32 -3.73 -8.85
C CYS A 193 35.51 -3.46 -10.14
N SER A 194 35.17 -4.50 -10.91
CA SER A 194 34.34 -4.38 -12.11
C SER A 194 32.84 -4.40 -11.83
N CYS A 195 32.43 -4.66 -10.58
CA CYS A 195 31.02 -4.71 -10.18
C CYS A 195 30.51 -3.29 -9.93
N LEU A 196 29.48 -2.88 -10.67
CA LEU A 196 28.85 -1.57 -10.54
C LEU A 196 27.93 -1.54 -9.32
N VAL A 197 27.90 -0.43 -8.58
CA VAL A 197 27.03 -0.25 -7.41
C VAL A 197 26.12 0.96 -7.61
N TYR A 198 24.82 0.67 -7.68
CA TYR A 198 23.76 1.65 -7.87
C TYR A 198 23.01 1.87 -6.56
N GLY A 199 22.72 3.13 -6.24
CA GLY A 199 21.79 3.47 -5.17
C GLY A 199 20.37 3.65 -5.71
N ALA A 200 19.35 3.10 -5.07
CA ALA A 200 17.94 3.34 -5.38
C ALA A 200 17.22 4.05 -4.23
N GLU A 201 16.68 5.25 -4.47
CA GLU A 201 15.87 5.98 -3.50
C GLU A 201 14.51 6.39 -4.06
N CYS A 202 13.55 6.66 -3.18
CA CYS A 202 12.24 7.12 -3.62
C CYS A 202 12.34 8.56 -4.16
N ALA A 203 11.82 8.79 -5.36
CA ALA A 203 11.79 10.09 -6.04
C ALA A 203 11.10 11.20 -5.22
N LYS A 204 10.24 10.82 -4.26
CA LYS A 204 9.59 11.76 -3.34
C LYS A 204 10.55 12.38 -2.32
N VAL A 205 11.62 11.67 -1.94
CA VAL A 205 12.65 12.15 -0.99
C VAL A 205 14.07 11.80 -1.51
N PRO A 206 14.52 12.48 -2.58
CA PRO A 206 15.75 12.14 -3.29
C PRO A 206 16.99 12.79 -2.65
N LYS A 207 17.30 12.35 -1.43
CA LYS A 207 18.33 12.96 -0.58
C LYS A 207 19.76 12.62 -1.00
N MET A 208 20.02 11.40 -1.48
CA MET A 208 21.35 11.01 -1.94
C MET A 208 21.68 11.69 -3.25
N LEU A 209 20.72 11.74 -4.18
CA LEU A 209 20.90 12.45 -5.44
C LEU A 209 21.21 13.93 -5.20
N LYS A 210 20.42 14.61 -4.35
CA LYS A 210 20.65 16.01 -4.00
C LYS A 210 21.98 16.23 -3.30
N ALA A 211 22.40 15.33 -2.41
CA ALA A 211 23.71 15.40 -1.78
C ALA A 211 24.86 15.22 -2.79
N CYS A 212 24.72 14.31 -3.75
CA CYS A 212 25.69 14.12 -4.84
C CYS A 212 25.78 15.37 -5.74
N GLN A 213 24.65 15.98 -6.10
CA GLN A 213 24.60 17.21 -6.90
C GLN A 213 25.23 18.41 -6.19
N ALA A 214 24.97 18.56 -4.88
CA ALA A 214 25.54 19.64 -4.08
C ALA A 214 27.00 19.39 -3.64
N GLY A 215 27.49 18.14 -3.73
CA GLY A 215 28.81 17.74 -3.26
C GLY A 215 28.97 17.66 -1.73
N HIS A 216 27.88 17.83 -0.98
CA HIS A 216 27.77 17.68 0.48
C HIS A 216 26.35 17.24 0.89
N PRO A 217 26.14 16.68 2.10
CA PRO A 217 24.79 16.36 2.57
C PRO A 217 23.89 17.61 2.63
N VAL A 218 22.68 17.49 2.08
CA VAL A 218 21.66 18.53 2.04
C VAL A 218 20.36 17.96 2.59
N ALA A 219 19.64 18.74 3.39
CA ALA A 219 18.33 18.35 3.91
C ALA A 219 17.25 18.46 2.83
N VAL A 220 16.34 17.48 2.81
CA VAL A 220 15.22 17.40 1.89
C VAL A 220 13.93 17.25 2.70
N PRO A 221 12.84 17.94 2.32
CA PRO A 221 11.54 17.76 2.97
C PRO A 221 11.11 16.30 2.93
N VAL A 222 10.80 15.74 4.09
CA VAL A 222 10.32 14.36 4.22
C VAL A 222 8.81 14.35 3.97
N VAL A 223 8.38 13.55 3.00
CA VAL A 223 6.95 13.37 2.68
C VAL A 223 6.55 11.90 2.85
N PRO A 224 5.32 11.61 3.31
CA PRO A 224 4.83 10.23 3.41
C PRO A 224 4.85 9.49 2.07
N ASN A 225 5.40 8.29 2.07
CA ASN A 225 5.47 7.40 0.92
C ASN A 225 5.58 5.93 1.34
N LEU A 226 5.46 4.99 0.39
CA LEU A 226 5.53 3.55 0.65
C LEU A 226 6.89 3.07 1.21
N ALA A 227 7.99 3.75 0.92
CA ALA A 227 9.34 3.38 1.35
C ALA A 227 9.77 4.13 2.62
N GLU A 228 8.98 4.02 3.70
CA GLU A 228 9.21 4.75 4.95
C GLU A 228 10.59 4.47 5.57
N GLY A 229 11.10 3.24 5.45
CA GLY A 229 12.45 2.88 5.91
C GLY A 229 13.58 3.64 5.20
N LEU A 230 13.31 4.27 4.06
CA LEU A 230 14.26 5.11 3.32
C LEU A 230 14.06 6.62 3.59
N ASN A 231 13.08 6.99 4.41
CA ASN A 231 12.52 8.33 4.45
C ASN A 231 13.24 9.24 5.46
N THR A 232 14.55 9.45 5.26
CA THR A 232 15.36 10.36 6.09
C THR A 232 15.49 11.74 5.42
N SER A 233 15.56 12.82 6.20
CA SER A 233 15.70 14.18 5.64
C SER A 233 17.07 14.42 5.01
N ILE A 234 18.12 13.87 5.61
CA ILE A 234 19.51 14.09 5.21
C ILE A 234 20.27 12.77 5.12
N VAL A 235 21.28 12.73 4.25
CA VAL A 235 22.24 11.62 4.16
C VAL A 235 23.21 11.68 5.34
N GLY A 236 23.62 10.52 5.85
CA GLY A 236 24.67 10.39 6.85
C GLY A 236 26.00 11.00 6.40
N ARG A 237 26.74 11.61 7.34
CA ARG A 237 28.02 12.26 7.04
C ARG A 237 29.09 11.23 6.69
N ASN A 238 29.14 10.11 7.42
CA ASN A 238 30.10 9.03 7.18
C ASN A 238 29.74 8.26 5.90
N ALA A 239 28.46 7.97 5.69
CA ALA A 239 27.94 7.39 4.47
C ALA A 239 28.31 8.24 3.26
N PHE A 240 28.01 9.54 3.27
CA PHE A 240 28.32 10.45 2.17
C PHE A 240 29.83 10.55 1.90
N ALA A 241 30.65 10.70 2.96
CA ALA A 241 32.10 10.75 2.83
C ALA A 241 32.68 9.47 2.21
N THR A 242 32.02 8.32 2.42
CA THR A 242 32.43 7.03 1.87
C THR A 242 32.02 6.86 0.40
N VAL A 243 30.84 7.34 -0.01
CA VAL A 243 30.34 7.20 -1.39
C VAL A 243 30.82 8.30 -2.34
N LYS A 244 31.20 9.47 -1.83
CA LYS A 244 31.58 10.64 -2.63
C LYS A 244 32.71 10.29 -3.61
N GLY A 245 32.42 10.43 -4.90
CA GLY A 245 33.37 10.16 -5.98
C GLY A 245 33.65 8.68 -6.28
N ARG A 246 32.89 7.76 -5.65
CA ARG A 246 33.04 6.31 -5.84
C ARG A 246 31.77 5.60 -6.32
N LEU A 247 30.62 6.25 -6.20
CA LEU A 247 29.33 5.68 -6.59
C LEU A 247 29.09 5.81 -8.09
N ASP A 248 28.59 4.75 -8.73
CA ASP A 248 28.31 4.75 -10.18
C ASP A 248 27.10 5.60 -10.53
N ARG A 249 25.95 5.35 -9.91
CA ARG A 249 24.73 6.17 -10.11
C ARG A 249 23.73 6.05 -8.95
N VAL A 250 22.98 7.12 -8.71
CA VAL A 250 21.76 7.12 -7.88
C VAL A 250 20.54 7.11 -8.79
N LEU A 251 19.59 6.24 -8.50
CA LEU A 251 18.35 6.01 -9.24
C LEU A 251 17.17 6.54 -8.42
N GLU A 252 16.40 7.45 -9.00
CA GLU A 252 15.14 7.94 -8.42
C GLU A 252 13.99 7.05 -8.87
N VAL A 253 13.39 6.36 -7.91
CA VAL A 253 12.32 5.39 -8.15
C VAL A 253 10.98 5.98 -7.75
N ASP A 254 10.01 5.95 -8.66
CA ASP A 254 8.67 6.43 -8.35
C ASP A 254 7.94 5.47 -7.42
N GLU A 255 7.17 6.02 -6.47
CA GLU A 255 6.40 5.25 -5.49
C GLU A 255 5.48 4.20 -6.15
N ILE A 256 4.99 4.48 -7.36
CA ILE A 256 4.14 3.56 -8.11
C ILE A 256 4.88 2.27 -8.49
N TYR A 257 6.17 2.35 -8.87
CA TYR A 257 6.99 1.18 -9.18
C TYR A 257 7.41 0.44 -7.91
N ILE A 258 7.57 1.14 -6.79
CA ILE A 258 7.78 0.51 -5.48
C ILE A 258 6.57 -0.38 -5.14
N ALA A 259 5.34 0.11 -5.33
CA ALA A 259 4.13 -0.70 -5.12
C ALA A 259 4.08 -1.94 -6.03
N ARG A 260 4.41 -1.76 -7.33
CA ARG A 260 4.47 -2.86 -8.31
C ARG A 260 5.51 -3.91 -7.92
N ALA A 261 6.68 -3.48 -7.46
CA ALA A 261 7.74 -4.36 -7.01
C ALA A 261 7.35 -5.13 -5.75
N THR A 262 6.73 -4.47 -4.76
CA THR A 262 6.23 -5.15 -3.56
C THR A 262 5.26 -6.28 -3.90
N ILE A 263 4.31 -6.06 -4.82
CA ILE A 263 3.40 -7.12 -5.29
C ILE A 263 4.16 -8.21 -6.03
N THR A 264 5.14 -7.85 -6.87
CA THR A 264 5.91 -8.83 -7.63
C THR A 264 6.71 -9.75 -6.72
N VAL A 265 7.33 -9.19 -5.67
CA VAL A 265 8.04 -9.95 -4.64
C VAL A 265 7.07 -10.89 -3.90
N LEU A 266 5.86 -10.43 -3.58
CA LEU A 266 4.82 -11.21 -2.92
C LEU A 266 4.26 -12.35 -3.79
N GLU A 267 3.73 -12.01 -4.97
CA GLU A 267 2.99 -12.95 -5.82
C GLU A 267 3.91 -13.88 -6.63
N ARG A 268 5.03 -13.38 -7.15
CA ARG A 268 5.94 -14.18 -8.00
C ARG A 268 7.05 -14.81 -7.19
N GLU A 269 7.77 -14.00 -6.41
CA GLU A 269 8.96 -14.49 -5.69
C GLU A 269 8.59 -15.29 -4.45
N ARG A 270 7.39 -15.06 -3.89
CA ARG A 270 6.89 -15.66 -2.63
C ARG A 270 7.68 -15.20 -1.41
N LEU A 271 8.08 -13.93 -1.43
CA LEU A 271 8.76 -13.24 -0.34
C LEU A 271 7.92 -12.04 0.09
N VAL A 272 8.11 -11.56 1.32
CA VAL A 272 7.52 -10.30 1.79
C VAL A 272 8.60 -9.24 1.85
N ALA A 273 8.35 -8.10 1.21
CA ALA A 273 9.23 -6.93 1.26
C ALA A 273 8.43 -5.70 1.69
N ASP A 274 9.05 -4.88 2.55
CA ASP A 274 8.57 -3.52 2.78
C ASP A 274 8.91 -2.63 1.58
N GLY A 275 8.44 -1.37 1.57
CA GLY A 275 8.73 -0.47 0.46
C GLY A 275 10.22 -0.13 0.30
N ALA A 276 11.02 -0.23 1.36
CA ALA A 276 12.46 -0.04 1.29
C ALA A 276 13.15 -1.25 0.61
N GLY A 277 12.75 -2.47 0.97
CA GLY A 277 13.25 -3.71 0.38
C GLY A 277 12.85 -3.88 -1.08
N ALA A 278 11.67 -3.39 -1.49
CA ALA A 278 11.23 -3.45 -2.88
C ALA A 278 11.88 -2.39 -3.80
N CYS A 279 12.50 -1.34 -3.25
CA CYS A 279 13.00 -0.19 -4.01
C CYS A 279 14.08 -0.58 -5.04
N ALA A 280 15.01 -1.48 -4.69
CA ALA A 280 16.07 -1.92 -5.60
C ALA A 280 15.50 -2.64 -6.84
N LEU A 281 14.50 -3.49 -6.64
CA LEU A 281 13.83 -4.19 -7.75
C LEU A 281 12.96 -3.24 -8.58
N ALA A 282 12.28 -2.31 -7.92
CA ALA A 282 11.46 -1.29 -8.57
C ALA A 282 12.27 -0.43 -9.56
N ALA A 283 13.55 -0.17 -9.29
CA ALA A 283 14.42 0.54 -10.21
C ALA A 283 14.61 -0.19 -11.56
N ILE A 284 14.73 -1.53 -11.53
CA ILE A 284 14.79 -2.36 -12.75
C ILE A 284 13.44 -2.35 -13.45
N MET A 285 12.35 -2.53 -12.70
CA MET A 285 10.98 -2.56 -13.26
C MET A 285 10.57 -1.23 -13.91
N GLN A 286 11.08 -0.11 -13.39
CA GLN A 286 10.90 1.22 -13.98
C GLN A 286 11.74 1.44 -15.24
N GLY A 287 12.73 0.57 -15.51
CA GLY A 287 13.61 0.67 -16.67
C GLY A 287 14.71 1.71 -16.49
N LEU A 288 15.12 2.01 -15.25
CA LEU A 288 16.14 3.03 -14.96
C LEU A 288 17.57 2.59 -15.25
N VAL A 289 17.79 1.33 -15.63
CA VAL A 289 19.12 0.72 -15.85
C VAL A 289 19.17 -0.12 -17.13
N PRO A 290 18.80 0.42 -18.31
CA PRO A 290 18.79 -0.33 -19.57
C PRO A 290 20.15 -0.94 -19.94
N GLU A 291 21.25 -0.34 -19.48
CA GLU A 291 22.62 -0.83 -19.67
C GLU A 291 22.96 -2.13 -18.91
N LEU A 292 22.07 -2.57 -18.02
CA LEU A 292 22.19 -3.82 -17.25
C LEU A 292 21.41 -4.98 -17.88
N ARG A 293 20.77 -4.79 -19.04
CA ARG A 293 20.12 -5.88 -19.76
C ARG A 293 21.13 -6.97 -20.14
N GLY A 294 20.77 -8.22 -19.93
CA GLY A 294 21.63 -9.39 -20.12
C GLY A 294 22.79 -9.50 -19.12
N LYS A 295 22.84 -8.65 -18.08
CA LYS A 295 23.86 -8.70 -17.03
C LYS A 295 23.30 -9.23 -15.72
N ARG A 296 24.18 -9.82 -14.91
CA ARG A 296 23.85 -10.36 -13.58
C ARG A 296 23.74 -9.25 -12.57
N THR A 297 22.51 -8.86 -12.27
CA THR A 297 22.20 -7.73 -11.39
C THR A 297 21.61 -8.22 -10.08
N VAL A 298 22.21 -7.83 -8.96
CA VAL A 298 21.74 -8.19 -7.62
C VAL A 298 20.90 -7.04 -7.04
N CYS A 299 19.65 -7.32 -6.68
CA CYS A 299 18.79 -6.41 -5.93
C CYS A 299 18.77 -6.82 -4.46
N ILE A 300 19.05 -5.88 -3.55
CA ILE A 300 18.98 -6.14 -2.11
C ILE A 300 17.55 -5.93 -1.61
N ILE A 301 16.92 -7.02 -1.14
CA ILE A 301 15.64 -6.96 -0.42
C ILE A 301 15.93 -6.64 1.05
N ALA A 302 16.18 -5.36 1.33
CA ALA A 302 16.73 -4.91 2.61
C ALA A 302 15.83 -5.18 3.84
N GLY A 303 14.52 -5.33 3.67
CA GLY A 303 13.59 -5.53 4.77
C GLY A 303 12.21 -6.04 4.33
N GLY A 304 11.54 -6.75 5.25
CA GLY A 304 10.20 -7.33 5.07
C GLY A 304 9.19 -6.91 6.15
N ASN A 305 9.54 -5.95 7.01
CA ASN A 305 8.71 -5.54 8.15
C ASN A 305 7.61 -4.56 7.70
N ILE A 306 6.54 -5.11 7.13
CA ILE A 306 5.35 -4.36 6.73
C ILE A 306 4.14 -4.86 7.53
N ASP A 307 3.37 -3.95 8.15
CA ASP A 307 2.13 -4.34 8.83
C ASP A 307 1.03 -4.71 7.83
N ALA A 308 0.09 -5.54 8.27
CA ALA A 308 -0.96 -6.07 7.41
C ALA A 308 -1.83 -4.98 6.75
N SER A 309 -2.12 -3.89 7.47
CA SER A 309 -2.96 -2.81 6.97
C SER A 309 -2.27 -2.02 5.85
N ARG A 310 -0.96 -1.78 6.00
CA ARG A 310 -0.14 -1.13 4.97
C ARG A 310 0.14 -2.06 3.81
N LEU A 311 0.35 -3.36 4.06
CA LEU A 311 0.50 -4.34 2.99
C LEU A 311 -0.77 -4.39 2.13
N ALA A 312 -1.96 -4.46 2.73
CA ALA A 312 -3.23 -4.42 2.00
C ALA A 312 -3.37 -3.15 1.15
N ARG A 313 -3.05 -1.98 1.71
CA ARG A 313 -3.06 -0.71 0.96
C ARG A 313 -2.05 -0.70 -0.19
N THR A 314 -0.87 -1.28 0.02
CA THR A 314 0.19 -1.38 -1.00
C THR A 314 -0.24 -2.32 -2.13
N ILE A 315 -0.90 -3.44 -1.80
CA ILE A 315 -1.49 -4.35 -2.77
C ILE A 315 -2.54 -3.61 -3.63
N HIS A 316 -3.47 -2.87 -3.03
CA HIS A 316 -4.45 -2.10 -3.82
C HIS A 316 -3.78 -1.07 -4.74
N ARG A 317 -2.78 -0.33 -4.25
CA ARG A 317 -2.02 0.63 -5.06
C ARG A 317 -1.27 -0.04 -6.20
N GLY A 318 -0.60 -1.16 -5.94
CA GLY A 318 0.15 -1.86 -6.96
C GLY A 318 -0.75 -2.56 -7.99
N LEU A 319 -1.92 -3.09 -7.59
CA LEU A 319 -2.93 -3.62 -8.52
C LEU A 319 -3.44 -2.52 -9.45
N SER A 320 -3.74 -1.33 -8.90
CA SER A 320 -4.11 -0.16 -9.70
C SER A 320 -2.99 0.27 -10.65
N ALA A 321 -1.74 0.29 -10.18
CA ALA A 321 -0.56 0.62 -10.97
C ALA A 321 -0.27 -0.38 -12.10
N TRP A 322 -0.63 -1.65 -11.91
CA TRP A 322 -0.53 -2.72 -12.91
C TRP A 322 -1.72 -2.72 -13.89
N GLY A 323 -2.65 -1.78 -13.77
CA GLY A 323 -3.88 -1.75 -14.57
C GLY A 323 -4.88 -2.85 -14.19
N ARG A 324 -4.61 -3.64 -13.15
CA ARG A 324 -5.44 -4.76 -12.66
C ARG A 324 -6.62 -4.31 -11.81
N LEU A 325 -6.66 -3.05 -11.39
CA LEU A 325 -7.79 -2.48 -10.65
C LEU A 325 -8.29 -1.24 -11.39
N LEU A 326 -9.53 -1.32 -11.88
CA LEU A 326 -10.17 -0.26 -12.65
C LEU A 326 -11.30 0.36 -11.82
N ARG A 327 -11.29 1.68 -11.70
CA ARG A 327 -12.42 2.46 -11.17
C ARG A 327 -13.08 3.24 -12.30
N PHE A 328 -14.40 3.14 -12.41
CA PHE A 328 -15.17 3.85 -13.42
C PHE A 328 -16.53 4.29 -12.90
N ALA A 329 -17.12 5.25 -13.61
CA ALA A 329 -18.46 5.77 -13.37
C ALA A 329 -19.27 5.67 -14.67
N VAL A 330 -20.42 5.01 -14.63
CA VAL A 330 -21.29 4.84 -15.80
C VAL A 330 -22.74 5.18 -15.47
N PRO A 331 -23.46 5.84 -16.38
CA PRO A 331 -24.90 6.01 -16.22
C PRO A 331 -25.61 4.68 -16.50
N MET A 332 -26.57 4.37 -15.65
CA MET A 332 -27.44 3.20 -15.74
C MET A 332 -28.89 3.71 -15.76
N GLY A 333 -29.74 3.14 -16.61
CA GLY A 333 -31.16 3.48 -16.59
C GLY A 333 -31.79 3.12 -15.24
N ASP A 334 -32.62 4.01 -14.68
CA ASP A 334 -33.45 3.71 -13.50
C ASP A 334 -34.66 2.87 -13.92
N ASN A 335 -34.38 1.64 -14.36
CA ASN A 335 -35.37 0.66 -14.81
C ASN A 335 -34.98 -0.76 -14.35
N ARG A 336 -35.85 -1.73 -14.60
CA ARG A 336 -35.70 -3.12 -14.11
C ARG A 336 -34.43 -3.82 -14.62
N THR A 337 -33.93 -3.46 -15.80
CA THR A 337 -32.82 -4.16 -16.47
C THR A 337 -31.48 -3.44 -16.37
N GLY A 338 -31.45 -2.21 -15.83
CA GLY A 338 -30.25 -1.39 -15.78
C GLY A 338 -29.06 -2.08 -15.11
N LEU A 339 -29.28 -2.61 -13.89
CA LEU A 339 -28.23 -3.30 -13.14
C LEU A 339 -27.84 -4.62 -13.79
N GLU A 340 -28.82 -5.38 -14.29
CA GLU A 340 -28.59 -6.67 -14.95
C GLU A 340 -27.68 -6.51 -16.16
N ASN A 341 -27.95 -5.51 -17.02
CA ASN A 341 -27.12 -5.23 -18.19
C ASN A 341 -25.68 -4.90 -17.81
N LEU A 342 -25.49 -4.06 -16.78
CA LEU A 342 -24.15 -3.71 -16.30
C LEU A 342 -23.43 -4.91 -15.70
N ALA A 343 -24.11 -5.68 -14.85
CA ALA A 343 -23.54 -6.87 -14.21
C ALA A 343 -23.16 -7.94 -15.23
N LYS A 344 -23.98 -8.11 -16.28
CA LYS A 344 -23.70 -9.01 -17.39
C LYS A 344 -22.46 -8.59 -18.17
N VAL A 345 -22.30 -7.31 -18.50
CA VAL A 345 -21.07 -6.82 -19.17
C VAL A 345 -19.83 -7.10 -18.32
N ILE A 346 -19.90 -6.88 -17.00
CA ILE A 346 -18.78 -7.17 -16.09
C ILE A 346 -18.43 -8.67 -16.11
N SER A 347 -19.44 -9.54 -16.08
CA SER A 347 -19.29 -11.00 -16.09
C SER A 347 -18.77 -11.55 -17.43
N ASP A 348 -19.31 -11.04 -18.55
CA ASP A 348 -18.93 -11.40 -19.92
C ASP A 348 -17.47 -11.05 -20.21
N GLU A 349 -16.98 -9.92 -19.68
CA GLU A 349 -15.56 -9.56 -19.74
C GLU A 349 -14.69 -10.28 -18.70
N HIS A 350 -15.26 -11.13 -17.86
CA HIS A 350 -14.54 -11.88 -16.83
C HIS A 350 -13.84 -11.01 -15.78
N ALA A 351 -14.33 -9.80 -15.55
CA ALA A 351 -13.88 -8.93 -14.47
C ALA A 351 -14.56 -9.30 -13.15
N VAL A 352 -13.89 -9.02 -12.03
CA VAL A 352 -14.41 -9.32 -10.68
C VAL A 352 -14.80 -8.01 -10.00
N LEU A 353 -16.04 -7.88 -9.54
CA LEU A 353 -16.50 -6.68 -8.85
C LEU A 353 -15.90 -6.59 -7.44
N LYS A 354 -15.20 -5.50 -7.14
CA LYS A 354 -14.69 -5.19 -5.80
C LYS A 354 -15.53 -4.18 -5.03
N SER A 355 -16.09 -3.20 -5.73
CA SER A 355 -16.98 -2.23 -5.10
C SER A 355 -18.00 -1.70 -6.09
N LEU A 356 -19.23 -1.48 -5.62
CA LEU A 356 -20.28 -0.81 -6.38
C LEU A 356 -21.06 0.11 -5.45
N VAL A 357 -21.20 1.37 -5.87
CA VAL A 357 -21.98 2.40 -5.18
C VAL A 357 -22.82 3.13 -6.21
N THR A 358 -24.13 3.21 -5.96
CA THR A 358 -25.07 3.98 -6.79
C THR A 358 -25.22 5.41 -6.27
N GLU A 359 -25.20 6.41 -7.16
CA GLU A 359 -25.42 7.83 -6.86
C GLU A 359 -26.59 8.39 -7.67
N GLN A 360 -27.56 9.00 -6.97
CA GLN A 360 -28.78 9.58 -7.55
C GLN A 360 -28.93 11.10 -7.30
N MET A 361 -28.27 11.65 -6.27
CA MET A 361 -28.56 13.02 -5.79
C MET A 361 -27.83 14.15 -6.56
N TRP A 362 -26.77 13.85 -7.30
CA TRP A 362 -25.91 14.84 -7.98
C TRP A 362 -25.93 14.70 -9.51
N VAL A 363 -27.03 14.19 -10.06
CA VAL A 363 -27.16 13.91 -11.50
C VAL A 363 -27.82 15.10 -12.20
N GLN A 364 -27.02 15.89 -12.94
CA GLN A 364 -27.50 17.06 -13.69
C GLN A 364 -28.04 16.71 -15.10
N SER A 365 -27.99 15.45 -15.51
CA SER A 365 -28.34 15.02 -16.87
C SER A 365 -29.84 14.72 -17.04
N ASP A 366 -30.36 13.71 -16.36
CA ASP A 366 -31.73 13.21 -16.54
C ASP A 366 -32.20 12.46 -15.27
N VAL A 367 -33.45 12.67 -14.86
CA VAL A 367 -34.09 12.08 -13.67
C VAL A 367 -34.22 10.56 -13.81
N GLY A 368 -34.27 10.03 -15.03
CA GLY A 368 -34.34 8.58 -15.30
C GLY A 368 -33.01 7.83 -15.25
N THR A 369 -31.93 8.47 -14.77
CA THR A 369 -30.58 7.87 -14.75
C THR A 369 -30.00 7.79 -13.35
N THR A 370 -29.44 6.63 -13.00
CA THR A 370 -28.65 6.42 -11.78
C THR A 370 -27.19 6.23 -12.18
N TRP A 371 -26.28 6.96 -11.54
CA TRP A 371 -24.85 6.77 -11.78
C TRP A 371 -24.34 5.62 -10.92
N VAL A 372 -23.50 4.77 -11.51
CA VAL A 372 -22.85 3.67 -10.82
C VAL A 372 -21.36 3.92 -10.78
N ASN A 373 -20.82 4.07 -9.56
CA ASN A 373 -19.40 4.10 -9.28
C ASN A 373 -18.95 2.68 -8.95
N ALA A 374 -18.19 2.06 -9.84
CA ALA A 374 -17.72 0.68 -9.67
C ALA A 374 -16.19 0.59 -9.65
N VAL A 375 -15.70 -0.38 -8.90
CA VAL A 375 -14.32 -0.83 -8.90
C VAL A 375 -14.31 -2.31 -9.27
N VAL A 376 -13.58 -2.67 -10.33
CA VAL A 376 -13.42 -4.05 -10.79
C VAL A 376 -11.96 -4.44 -10.82
N GLU A 377 -11.68 -5.71 -10.58
CA GLU A 377 -10.38 -6.34 -10.78
C GLU A 377 -10.34 -7.05 -12.13
N THR A 378 -9.27 -6.80 -12.88
CA THR A 378 -8.95 -7.42 -14.17
C THR A 378 -7.62 -8.18 -14.08
N ALA A 379 -7.37 -9.05 -15.05
CA ALA A 379 -6.19 -9.93 -15.04
C ALA A 379 -4.88 -9.19 -15.26
N ASN A 380 -4.89 -8.18 -16.14
CA ASN A 380 -3.73 -7.40 -16.57
C ASN A 380 -4.19 -6.10 -17.26
N GLU A 381 -3.23 -5.28 -17.68
CA GLU A 381 -3.46 -4.00 -18.36
C GLU A 381 -4.23 -4.16 -19.69
N GLU A 382 -3.88 -5.16 -20.51
CA GLU A 382 -4.57 -5.45 -21.79
C GLU A 382 -6.06 -5.79 -21.57
N HIS A 383 -6.36 -6.63 -20.58
CA HIS A 383 -7.74 -6.92 -20.18
C HIS A 383 -8.44 -5.65 -19.68
N SER A 384 -7.77 -4.81 -18.89
CA SER A 384 -8.30 -3.51 -18.45
C SER A 384 -8.69 -2.61 -19.63
N ASP A 385 -7.87 -2.55 -20.67
CA ASP A 385 -8.13 -1.72 -21.85
C ASP A 385 -9.28 -2.27 -22.70
N ASN A 386 -9.30 -3.59 -22.95
CA ASN A 386 -10.42 -4.25 -23.62
C ASN A 386 -11.75 -4.02 -22.88
N PHE A 387 -11.72 -4.11 -21.55
CA PHE A 387 -12.87 -3.87 -20.69
C PHE A 387 -13.35 -2.41 -20.79
N LYS A 388 -12.43 -1.42 -20.77
CA LYS A 388 -12.78 -0.01 -20.94
C LYS A 388 -13.48 0.25 -22.27
N ASP A 389 -13.01 -0.36 -23.35
CA ASP A 389 -13.60 -0.15 -24.68
C ASP A 389 -15.00 -0.76 -24.78
N ARG A 390 -15.24 -1.91 -24.15
CA ARG A 390 -16.58 -2.51 -24.05
C ARG A 390 -17.55 -1.66 -23.24
N ILE A 391 -17.11 -1.13 -22.09
CA ILE A 391 -17.94 -0.27 -21.24
C ILE A 391 -18.20 1.10 -21.88
N ARG A 392 -17.25 1.63 -22.66
CA ARG A 392 -17.43 2.88 -23.43
C ARG A 392 -18.53 2.78 -24.49
N ILE A 393 -18.88 1.58 -24.93
CA ILE A 393 -19.82 1.34 -26.02
C ILE A 393 -21.13 0.76 -25.48
N PRO A 394 -22.06 1.64 -25.08
CA PRO A 394 -23.47 1.42 -25.38
C PRO A 394 -23.94 2.48 -26.37
N LYS A 395 -24.68 2.06 -27.40
CA LYS A 395 -25.32 2.91 -28.42
C LYS A 395 -25.87 4.21 -27.80
N GLY A 396 -25.17 5.33 -27.99
CA GLY A 396 -25.71 6.68 -27.76
C GLY A 396 -25.21 7.49 -26.56
N VAL A 397 -24.22 7.07 -25.76
CA VAL A 397 -23.77 7.89 -24.61
C VAL A 397 -22.25 8.09 -24.58
N ASN A 398 -21.82 9.35 -24.66
CA ASN A 398 -20.43 9.77 -24.50
C ASN A 398 -19.98 9.63 -23.03
N ILE A 399 -19.20 8.60 -22.73
CA ILE A 399 -18.59 8.41 -21.40
C ILE A 399 -17.31 9.27 -21.30
N LYS A 400 -17.37 10.36 -20.53
CA LYS A 400 -16.16 11.07 -20.09
C LYS A 400 -15.46 10.25 -19.00
N LEU A 401 -14.45 9.47 -19.38
CA LEU A 401 -13.45 8.98 -18.44
C LEU A 401 -12.67 10.19 -17.93
N LYS A 402 -13.08 10.75 -16.79
CA LYS A 402 -12.26 11.70 -16.06
C LYS A 402 -11.14 10.90 -15.38
N ALA A 403 -9.95 10.93 -15.97
CA ALA A 403 -8.74 11.04 -15.17
C ALA A 403 -8.98 12.19 -14.17
N LEU A 404 -8.67 11.96 -12.90
CA LEU A 404 -9.01 12.83 -11.79
C LEU A 404 -8.38 14.22 -11.98
N LEU A 405 -9.06 15.11 -12.69
CA LEU A 405 -8.78 16.54 -12.76
C LEU A 405 -9.90 17.23 -11.97
N ILE A 406 -9.55 17.71 -10.78
CA ILE A 406 -10.39 18.64 -10.02
C ILE A 406 -10.51 19.89 -10.87
N LEU A 407 -11.61 20.03 -11.59
CA LEU A 407 -12.01 21.26 -12.25
C LEU A 407 -13.14 21.85 -11.43
N THR A 408 -12.80 22.89 -10.68
CA THR A 408 -13.74 23.84 -10.09
C THR A 408 -14.65 24.38 -11.18
N LEU A 409 -15.95 24.18 -10.99
CA LEU A 409 -17.01 24.72 -11.84
C LEU A 409 -17.15 26.22 -11.54
N SER A 410 -16.68 27.07 -12.46
CA SER A 410 -17.16 28.43 -12.60
C SER A 410 -17.88 28.56 -13.94
N SER A 411 -19.10 29.12 -13.85
CA SER A 411 -20.01 29.61 -14.91
C SER A 411 -20.56 28.58 -15.91
N ILE A 412 -21.86 28.27 -15.77
CA ILE A 412 -22.73 27.89 -16.88
C ILE A 412 -23.97 28.78 -16.83
N ASP A 413 -24.22 29.40 -17.99
CA ASP A 413 -25.31 30.30 -18.34
C ASP A 413 -26.57 29.48 -18.67
N LEU A 414 -27.71 29.85 -18.09
CA LEU A 414 -28.99 29.16 -18.25
C LEU A 414 -29.92 30.05 -19.08
N SER A 415 -30.06 29.75 -20.36
CA SER A 415 -31.17 30.28 -21.15
C SER A 415 -31.86 29.17 -21.96
N GLN A 416 -33.19 29.19 -21.84
CA GLN A 416 -34.23 28.53 -22.65
C GLN A 416 -34.74 27.14 -22.21
N ASN A 417 -35.87 27.21 -21.47
CA ASN A 417 -37.15 26.46 -21.55
C ASN A 417 -37.14 24.91 -21.69
N ASP A 418 -37.91 24.10 -20.95
CA ASP A 418 -39.31 24.24 -20.51
C ASP A 418 -39.53 23.81 -19.04
N ILE A 419 -40.30 24.61 -18.29
CA ILE A 419 -40.70 24.32 -16.91
C ILE A 419 -42.09 23.66 -16.91
N VAL A 420 -42.18 22.41 -16.50
CA VAL A 420 -43.45 21.81 -16.05
C VAL A 420 -43.68 22.25 -14.60
N CYS A 421 -44.63 23.16 -14.42
CA CYS A 421 -44.99 23.70 -13.11
C CYS A 421 -45.93 22.71 -12.39
N ILE A 422 -45.45 22.06 -11.32
CA ILE A 422 -46.31 21.34 -10.37
C ILE A 422 -46.57 22.28 -9.20
N ILE A 423 -47.79 22.81 -9.12
CA ILE A 423 -48.25 23.59 -7.97
C ILE A 423 -48.67 22.61 -6.88
N ALA A 424 -47.87 22.51 -5.81
CA ALA A 424 -48.31 21.95 -4.54
C ALA A 424 -48.47 23.10 -3.54
N GLY A 425 -49.70 23.28 -3.03
CA GLY A 425 -50.00 24.26 -2.00
C GLY A 425 -49.35 23.91 -0.66
N GLY A 426 -48.63 24.88 -0.09
CA GLY A 426 -48.01 24.82 1.24
C GLY A 426 -46.48 24.90 1.20
N ASN A 427 -45.89 25.71 2.09
CA ASN A 427 -44.43 25.77 2.34
C ASN A 427 -43.93 24.42 2.89
N ILE A 428 -43.86 23.40 2.03
CA ILE A 428 -43.30 22.10 2.35
C ILE A 428 -41.88 22.10 1.83
N ASP A 429 -40.91 22.02 2.74
CA ASP A 429 -39.51 21.76 2.42
C ASP A 429 -39.42 20.51 1.52
N ALA A 430 -38.96 20.69 0.28
CA ALA A 430 -38.88 19.62 -0.72
C ALA A 430 -38.06 18.42 -0.24
N SER A 431 -37.07 18.65 0.63
CA SER A 431 -36.26 17.58 1.24
C SER A 431 -37.02 16.80 2.31
N ARG A 432 -38.00 17.45 2.97
CA ARG A 432 -38.94 16.77 3.88
C ARG A 432 -39.99 16.00 3.08
N LEU A 433 -40.50 16.56 1.98
CA LEU A 433 -41.46 15.89 1.11
C LEU A 433 -40.87 14.60 0.52
N ALA A 434 -39.66 14.64 -0.03
CA ALA A 434 -38.98 13.46 -0.57
C ALA A 434 -38.81 12.36 0.50
N ARG A 435 -38.37 12.74 1.72
CA ARG A 435 -38.27 11.79 2.84
C ARG A 435 -39.62 11.22 3.27
N THR A 436 -40.68 12.03 3.25
CA THR A 436 -42.04 11.57 3.54
C THR A 436 -42.54 10.59 2.47
N ILE A 437 -42.26 10.84 1.19
CA ILE A 437 -42.59 9.92 0.09
C ILE A 437 -41.84 8.59 0.25
N HIS A 438 -40.54 8.59 0.52
CA HIS A 438 -39.79 7.36 0.76
C HIS A 438 -40.31 6.58 1.98
N ARG A 439 -40.69 7.29 3.05
CA ARG A 439 -41.32 6.66 4.22
C ARG A 439 -42.71 6.11 3.90
N GLY A 440 -43.51 6.80 3.09
CA GLY A 440 -44.81 6.33 2.63
C GLY A 440 -44.72 5.10 1.74
N LEU A 441 -43.78 5.09 0.78
CA LEU A 441 -43.51 3.91 -0.07
C LEU A 441 -43.04 2.71 0.74
N SER A 442 -42.21 2.94 1.75
CA SER A 442 -41.79 1.87 2.66
C SER A 442 -42.93 1.39 3.55
N ALA A 443 -43.75 2.31 4.07
CA ALA A 443 -44.94 2.01 4.87
C ALA A 443 -45.99 1.19 4.11
N TRP A 444 -46.10 1.40 2.79
CA TRP A 444 -46.99 0.66 1.89
C TRP A 444 -46.37 -0.63 1.35
N GLY A 445 -45.25 -1.09 1.92
CA GLY A 445 -44.60 -2.34 1.53
C GLY A 445 -43.98 -2.31 0.12
N ARG A 446 -43.83 -1.13 -0.50
CA ARG A 446 -43.29 -0.98 -1.86
C ARG A 446 -41.80 -0.72 -1.91
N LEU A 447 -41.17 -0.35 -0.80
CA LEU A 447 -39.74 -0.08 -0.74
C LEU A 447 -39.10 -1.03 0.27
N LEU A 448 -38.25 -1.92 -0.24
CA LEU A 448 -37.59 -2.96 0.53
C LEU A 448 -36.11 -2.68 0.63
N ARG A 449 -35.60 -2.71 1.87
CA ARG A 449 -34.16 -2.68 2.13
C ARG A 449 -33.72 -4.06 2.61
N PHE A 450 -32.71 -4.60 1.97
CA PHE A 450 -32.16 -5.91 2.32
C PHE A 450 -30.64 -5.95 2.23
N ALA A 451 -30.05 -6.91 2.92
CA ALA A 451 -28.64 -7.20 2.92
C ALA A 451 -28.42 -8.68 2.62
N VAL A 452 -27.61 -8.99 1.60
CA VAL A 452 -27.31 -10.38 1.20
C VAL A 452 -25.80 -10.60 1.10
N PRO A 453 -25.30 -11.79 1.49
CA PRO A 453 -23.95 -12.20 1.15
C PRO A 453 -23.87 -12.60 -0.32
N MET A 454 -22.91 -12.05 -1.05
CA MET A 454 -22.64 -12.36 -2.44
C MET A 454 -21.21 -12.88 -2.57
N GLY A 455 -20.97 -13.93 -3.37
CA GLY A 455 -19.60 -14.37 -3.64
C GLY A 455 -18.80 -13.31 -4.40
N ASP A 456 -17.55 -13.07 -4.00
CA ASP A 456 -16.57 -12.22 -4.70
C ASP A 456 -15.99 -12.97 -5.92
N ASN A 457 -16.87 -13.39 -6.82
CA ASN A 457 -16.56 -14.08 -8.06
C ASN A 457 -17.25 -13.39 -9.25
N ARG A 458 -16.89 -13.80 -10.47
CA ARG A 458 -17.34 -13.15 -11.73
C ARG A 458 -18.87 -13.08 -11.86
N THR A 459 -19.59 -14.05 -11.32
CA THR A 459 -21.05 -14.19 -11.49
C THR A 459 -21.86 -13.66 -10.31
N GLY A 460 -21.23 -13.29 -9.19
CA GLY A 460 -21.92 -12.95 -7.94
C GLY A 460 -22.93 -11.82 -8.13
N LEU A 461 -22.51 -10.72 -8.74
CA LEU A 461 -23.37 -9.55 -9.00
C LEU A 461 -24.42 -9.87 -10.07
N GLU A 462 -24.05 -10.59 -11.12
CA GLU A 462 -24.96 -10.96 -12.20
C GLU A 462 -26.14 -11.78 -11.68
N ASN A 463 -25.87 -12.78 -10.84
CA ASN A 463 -26.91 -13.61 -10.23
C ASN A 463 -27.88 -12.78 -9.39
N LEU A 464 -27.37 -11.85 -8.56
CA LEU A 464 -28.22 -10.97 -7.76
C LEU A 464 -29.04 -10.01 -8.64
N ALA A 465 -28.39 -9.39 -9.63
CA ALA A 465 -29.03 -8.44 -10.53
C ALA A 465 -30.13 -9.10 -11.37
N LYS A 466 -29.89 -10.34 -11.83
CA LYS A 466 -30.85 -11.16 -12.55
C LYS A 466 -32.09 -11.45 -11.71
N VAL A 467 -31.94 -11.82 -10.44
CA VAL A 467 -33.08 -12.04 -9.54
C VAL A 467 -33.92 -10.78 -9.36
N ILE A 468 -33.28 -9.61 -9.22
CA ILE A 468 -33.98 -8.33 -9.10
C ILE A 468 -34.80 -8.03 -10.37
N SER A 469 -34.23 -8.31 -11.54
CA SER A 469 -34.87 -8.10 -12.85
C SER A 469 -36.01 -9.09 -13.13
N ASP A 470 -35.78 -10.39 -12.86
CA ASP A 470 -36.73 -11.50 -13.04
C ASP A 470 -37.98 -11.28 -12.18
N GLU A 471 -37.81 -10.81 -10.94
CA GLU A 471 -38.92 -10.46 -10.05
C GLU A 471 -39.53 -9.09 -10.37
N HIS A 472 -39.05 -8.37 -11.38
CA HIS A 472 -39.58 -7.07 -11.81
C HIS A 472 -39.47 -5.94 -10.77
N ALA A 473 -38.50 -6.02 -9.87
CA ALA A 473 -38.18 -4.96 -8.91
C ALA A 473 -37.25 -3.90 -9.53
N VAL A 474 -37.32 -2.66 -9.04
CA VAL A 474 -36.46 -1.55 -9.52
C VAL A 474 -35.42 -1.20 -8.46
N LEU A 475 -34.14 -1.21 -8.82
CA LEU A 475 -33.06 -0.88 -7.89
C LEU A 475 -33.03 0.63 -7.62
N LYS A 476 -33.07 1.02 -6.34
CA LYS A 476 -32.94 2.41 -5.90
C LYS A 476 -31.59 2.72 -5.27
N SER A 477 -30.98 1.77 -4.58
CA SER A 477 -29.64 1.95 -4.02
C SER A 477 -28.93 0.62 -3.88
N LEU A 478 -27.63 0.59 -4.14
CA LEU A 478 -26.76 -0.54 -3.88
C LEU A 478 -25.42 -0.07 -3.36
N VAL A 479 -24.98 -0.65 -2.24
CA VAL A 479 -23.67 -0.44 -1.63
C VAL A 479 -23.06 -1.79 -1.25
N THR A 480 -21.86 -2.06 -1.72
CA THR A 480 -21.08 -3.25 -1.37
C THR A 480 -20.14 -2.98 -0.20
N GLU A 481 -19.99 -3.94 0.71
CA GLU A 481 -19.08 -3.89 1.85
C GLU A 481 -18.29 -5.21 2.00
N GLN A 482 -16.97 -5.10 2.15
CA GLN A 482 -16.05 -6.24 2.26
C GLN A 482 -15.30 -6.29 3.61
N MET A 483 -15.22 -5.18 4.36
CA MET A 483 -14.35 -5.09 5.54
C MET A 483 -15.00 -5.53 6.86
N TRP A 484 -16.32 -5.35 7.03
CA TRP A 484 -17.04 -5.67 8.27
C TRP A 484 -17.95 -6.88 8.08
N VAL A 485 -17.36 -7.96 7.60
CA VAL A 485 -18.08 -9.16 7.22
C VAL A 485 -17.62 -10.32 8.11
N GLN A 486 -18.51 -10.83 8.96
CA GLN A 486 -18.24 -12.00 9.80
C GLN A 486 -18.24 -13.34 9.03
N SER A 487 -18.62 -13.32 7.74
CA SER A 487 -18.61 -14.49 6.86
C SER A 487 -17.25 -14.67 6.16
N ASP A 488 -17.13 -15.69 5.30
CA ASP A 488 -15.89 -16.04 4.61
C ASP A 488 -15.25 -14.88 3.83
N VAL A 489 -13.91 -14.87 3.78
CA VAL A 489 -13.07 -13.87 3.08
C VAL A 489 -13.45 -13.66 1.61
N GLY A 490 -14.07 -14.66 0.97
CA GLY A 490 -14.57 -14.59 -0.41
C GLY A 490 -15.98 -14.02 -0.56
N THR A 491 -16.52 -13.35 0.46
CA THR A 491 -17.90 -12.85 0.47
C THR A 491 -17.92 -11.32 0.52
N THR A 492 -18.70 -10.71 -0.36
CA THR A 492 -19.05 -9.29 -0.34
C THR A 492 -20.48 -9.14 0.15
N TRP A 493 -20.72 -8.32 1.17
CA TRP A 493 -22.07 -8.00 1.61
C TRP A 493 -22.65 -6.89 0.73
N VAL A 494 -23.85 -7.12 0.20
CA VAL A 494 -24.56 -6.16 -0.63
C VAL A 494 -25.74 -5.62 0.17
N ASN A 495 -25.72 -4.31 0.44
CA ASN A 495 -26.85 -3.58 0.98
C ASN A 495 -27.61 -2.94 -0.18
N ALA A 496 -28.84 -3.41 -0.42
CA ALA A 496 -29.66 -2.94 -1.53
C ALA A 496 -31.01 -2.38 -1.05
N VAL A 497 -31.52 -1.42 -1.81
CA VAL A 497 -32.87 -0.89 -1.70
C VAL A 497 -33.54 -1.09 -3.05
N VAL A 498 -34.69 -1.77 -3.06
CA VAL A 498 -35.50 -1.99 -4.27
C VAL A 498 -36.92 -1.47 -4.07
N GLU A 499 -37.53 -1.06 -5.17
CA GLU A 499 -38.94 -0.71 -5.25
C GLU A 499 -39.73 -1.82 -5.94
N THR A 500 -40.79 -2.30 -5.29
CA THR A 500 -41.76 -3.28 -5.79
C THR A 500 -43.10 -2.60 -6.11
N ALA A 501 -43.94 -3.31 -6.86
CA ALA A 501 -45.23 -2.80 -7.31
C ALA A 501 -46.24 -2.61 -6.16
N ASN A 502 -46.26 -3.56 -5.23
CA ASN A 502 -47.17 -3.62 -4.09
C ASN A 502 -46.59 -4.54 -2.98
N GLU A 503 -47.32 -4.68 -1.88
CA GLU A 503 -46.93 -5.49 -0.72
C GLU A 503 -46.81 -6.99 -1.03
N GLU A 504 -47.76 -7.56 -1.78
CA GLU A 504 -47.75 -8.97 -2.21
C GLU A 504 -46.50 -9.29 -3.05
N HIS A 505 -46.16 -8.42 -4.00
CA HIS A 505 -44.91 -8.53 -4.76
C HIS A 505 -43.70 -8.40 -3.81
N SER A 506 -43.73 -7.52 -2.82
CA SER A 506 -42.66 -7.42 -1.82
C SER A 506 -42.44 -8.74 -1.08
N ASP A 507 -43.49 -9.45 -0.71
CA ASP A 507 -43.38 -10.70 0.04
C ASP A 507 -42.86 -11.85 -0.85
N ASN A 508 -43.36 -11.96 -2.08
CA ASN A 508 -42.82 -12.90 -3.07
C ASN A 508 -41.32 -12.66 -3.33
N PHE A 509 -40.93 -11.38 -3.46
CA PHE A 509 -39.52 -10.99 -3.62
C PHE A 509 -38.65 -11.40 -2.42
N LYS A 510 -39.14 -11.17 -1.19
CA LYS A 510 -38.43 -11.58 0.04
C LYS A 510 -38.20 -13.09 0.08
N ASP A 511 -39.23 -13.87 -0.26
CA ASP A 511 -39.16 -15.33 -0.23
C ASP A 511 -38.18 -15.85 -1.28
N ARG A 512 -38.20 -15.28 -2.48
CA ARG A 512 -37.23 -15.60 -3.53
C ARG A 512 -35.79 -15.29 -3.11
N ILE A 513 -35.55 -14.12 -2.53
CA ILE A 513 -34.22 -13.72 -2.04
C ILE A 513 -33.77 -14.62 -0.89
N ARG A 514 -34.65 -14.96 0.06
CA ARG A 514 -34.31 -15.89 1.15
C ARG A 514 -34.02 -17.31 0.66
N TYR A 515 -34.72 -17.76 -0.37
CA TYR A 515 -34.45 -19.06 -0.99
C TYR A 515 -33.04 -19.13 -1.58
N LEU A 516 -32.60 -18.08 -2.27
CA LEU A 516 -31.27 -18.01 -2.88
C LEU A 516 -30.17 -17.62 -1.90
N TYR A 517 -30.51 -16.78 -0.92
CA TYR A 517 -29.62 -16.25 0.10
C TYR A 517 -30.24 -16.45 1.49
N PRO A 518 -30.08 -17.63 2.11
CA PRO A 518 -30.71 -17.94 3.40
C PRO A 518 -30.34 -16.96 4.53
N SER A 519 -29.16 -16.34 4.44
CA SER A 519 -28.68 -15.32 5.39
C SER A 519 -29.15 -13.89 5.08
N ALA A 520 -30.06 -13.72 4.11
CA ALA A 520 -30.60 -12.42 3.74
C ALA A 520 -31.28 -11.74 4.93
N ARG A 521 -30.90 -10.49 5.21
CA ARG A 521 -31.50 -9.66 6.25
C ARG A 521 -32.37 -8.61 5.61
N PHE A 522 -33.60 -8.45 6.07
CA PHE A 522 -34.50 -7.39 5.61
C PHE A 522 -34.70 -6.39 6.74
N ALA A 523 -34.62 -5.10 6.42
CA ALA A 523 -34.98 -4.06 7.37
C ALA A 523 -36.51 -3.88 7.34
N VAL A 524 -37.16 -4.08 8.48
CA VAL A 524 -38.58 -3.78 8.65
C VAL A 524 -38.69 -2.34 9.13
N ILE A 525 -39.35 -1.48 8.37
CA ILE A 525 -39.76 -0.17 8.87
C ILE A 525 -41.13 -0.38 9.52
N GLU A 526 -41.15 -0.52 10.85
CA GLU A 526 -42.39 -0.54 11.61
C GLU A 526 -43.05 0.84 11.52
N VAL A 527 -44.13 0.92 10.76
CA VAL A 527 -45.03 2.07 10.81
C VAL A 527 -45.83 1.92 12.09
N ASN A 528 -45.54 2.75 13.08
CA ASN A 528 -46.38 2.81 14.27
C ASN A 528 -47.78 3.29 13.86
N ASP A 529 -48.74 2.36 13.76
CA ASP A 529 -50.14 2.59 13.34
C ASP A 529 -50.84 3.75 14.07
N LYS A 530 -50.35 4.12 15.26
CA LYS A 530 -50.88 5.24 16.05
C LYS A 530 -50.64 6.65 15.47
N LYS A 531 -49.86 6.81 14.39
CA LYS A 531 -49.61 8.12 13.77
C LYS A 531 -50.19 8.33 12.37
N CYS A 532 -50.73 7.30 11.72
CA CYS A 532 -51.30 7.43 10.37
C CYS A 532 -52.74 7.96 10.32
N SER A 533 -53.37 8.24 11.48
CA SER A 533 -54.72 8.82 11.57
C SER A 533 -54.77 10.35 11.72
N ARG A 534 -53.67 11.07 11.43
CA ARG A 534 -53.63 12.54 11.47
C ARG A 534 -53.21 13.16 10.14
#